data_AF-A0A3A8U0I4-F1
#
_entry.id   AF-A0A3A8U0I4-F1
#
_cell.length_a   1.000
_cell.length_b   1.000
_cell.length_c   1.000
_cell.angle_alpha   90.00
_cell.angle_beta   90.00
_cell.angle_gamma   90.00
#
_symmetry.space_group_name_H-M   'P 1'
#
loop_
_entity.id
_entity.type
_entity.pdbx_description
1 polymer ?
#
loop_
_entity_poly.entity_id
_entity_poly.type
_entity_poly.pdbx_seq_one_letter_code
_entity_poly.pdbx_strand_id
1 'polypeptide(L)'
;MALNVPFGDWRYINDRSVTFYTRRLEMLVRHLPELEPLLAAWKAASPEDRYPVLGDTVLRATLNAALGGMETGVKDLPLERYRAVFEGARRLLAEGRRESPTENGASRRLPLGEAAHHPWVWCDEREEDVWAQGFRELFDHEKSSSVLRTPDEATMGVLRGAVALLEDVLPRVTRSVLDHAYVVGVTDVVNRQAWDNPNRRFSYDSFTTFTIPGALFLSMGMLRNPYKAAESLLHESLHLKLHDIEHTHAILKRGYNAGRSPVIRSLWNRSHPDATNEWPACRSLAAMHVYLHLALYAERLAREPERIQAVHGPLNGYEPVPQRRRALERAHYLGGMLRRDCWEELGIGGQRMVDWMMGLLNELGAGALPQDGNAHLFLDLYEREAKEFNVLLASLRALPEAVAEERGQGLRQKVSEMLRGELGVAVRIAASVGDASASASLREQAERITSTRLSGLSDAELPGLFNSTRGTVASLLRAVSSEHFLGTREPETEKPLSELVRDMVVSSSTQLNDMSSARFQPLRAAPPS
;
A
#
# COMPACT_ATOMS: atom_id res chain seq x y z
N MET A 1 -9.84 -0.79 -19.78
CA MET A 1 -9.52 -0.39 -18.39
C MET A 1 -9.39 1.11 -18.24
N ALA A 2 -8.31 1.77 -18.71
CA ALA A 2 -8.05 3.21 -18.47
C ALA A 2 -8.96 4.23 -19.20
N LEU A 3 -9.85 3.79 -20.09
CA LEU A 3 -10.79 4.66 -20.81
C LEU A 3 -12.26 4.29 -20.52
N ASN A 4 -12.49 3.36 -19.59
CA ASN A 4 -13.84 2.90 -19.29
C ASN A 4 -14.50 3.92 -18.37
N VAL A 5 -15.59 4.55 -18.81
CA VAL A 5 -16.41 5.42 -17.95
C VAL A 5 -17.27 4.54 -17.02
N PRO A 6 -17.41 4.89 -15.72
CA PRO A 6 -16.97 6.12 -15.06
C PRO A 6 -15.63 6.04 -14.30
N PHE A 7 -15.07 4.83 -14.09
CA PHE A 7 -13.99 4.63 -13.11
C PHE A 7 -12.58 4.62 -13.72
N GLY A 8 -12.49 4.34 -15.01
CA GLY A 8 -11.25 4.22 -15.75
C GLY A 8 -10.79 5.54 -16.35
N ASP A 9 -11.69 6.33 -16.95
CA ASP A 9 -11.34 7.52 -17.72
C ASP A 9 -11.05 8.73 -16.83
N TRP A 10 -9.80 9.22 -16.85
CA TRP A 10 -9.36 10.37 -16.06
C TRP A 10 -10.03 11.68 -16.46
N ARG A 11 -10.36 11.89 -17.75
CA ARG A 11 -11.02 13.13 -18.19
C ARG A 11 -12.40 13.21 -17.58
N TYR A 12 -13.12 12.09 -17.65
CA TYR A 12 -14.41 11.99 -17.00
C TYR A 12 -14.32 12.28 -15.51
N ILE A 13 -13.37 11.66 -14.80
CA ILE A 13 -13.21 11.88 -13.35
C ILE A 13 -12.88 13.35 -13.05
N ASN A 14 -11.98 13.96 -13.82
CA ASN A 14 -11.62 15.37 -13.66
C ASN A 14 -12.78 16.31 -13.94
N ASP A 15 -13.55 16.11 -15.01
CA ASP A 15 -14.72 16.93 -15.32
C ASP A 15 -15.74 16.87 -14.18
N ARG A 16 -15.89 15.68 -13.57
CA ARG A 16 -16.73 15.49 -12.39
C ARG A 16 -16.14 16.16 -11.16
N SER A 17 -14.82 16.11 -10.95
CA SER A 17 -14.13 16.82 -9.87
C SER A 17 -14.29 18.34 -10.02
N VAL A 18 -14.09 18.90 -11.21
CA VAL A 18 -14.34 20.32 -11.50
C VAL A 18 -15.78 20.68 -11.16
N THR A 19 -16.75 19.88 -11.60
CA THR A 19 -18.17 20.09 -11.28
C THR A 19 -18.42 20.08 -9.76
N PHE A 20 -17.81 19.13 -9.06
CA PHE A 20 -17.94 18.97 -7.61
C PHE A 20 -17.36 20.18 -6.86
N TYR A 21 -16.12 20.58 -7.15
CA TYR A 21 -15.49 21.72 -6.49
C TYR A 21 -16.12 23.06 -6.88
N THR A 22 -16.68 23.19 -8.10
CA THR A 22 -17.48 24.36 -8.49
C THR A 22 -18.71 24.50 -7.58
N ARG A 23 -19.47 23.42 -7.36
CA ARG A 23 -20.64 23.44 -6.47
C ARG A 23 -20.27 23.76 -5.02
N ARG A 24 -19.14 23.22 -4.56
CA ARG A 24 -18.58 23.51 -3.23
C ARG A 24 -18.26 24.99 -3.06
N LEU A 25 -17.63 25.60 -4.07
CA LEU A 25 -17.35 27.03 -4.08
C LEU A 25 -18.64 27.86 -4.12
N GLU A 26 -19.65 27.47 -4.90
CA GLU A 26 -20.97 28.11 -4.90
C GLU A 26 -21.67 28.05 -3.54
N MET A 27 -21.52 26.96 -2.79
CA MET A 27 -22.03 26.85 -1.43
C MET A 27 -21.27 27.78 -0.48
N LEU A 28 -19.94 27.80 -0.56
CA LEU A 28 -19.10 28.69 0.24
C LEU A 28 -19.44 30.18 0.02
N VAL A 29 -19.65 30.60 -1.23
CA VAL A 29 -20.01 32.01 -1.56
C VAL A 29 -21.30 32.45 -0.87
N ARG A 30 -22.27 31.56 -0.63
CA ARG A 30 -23.51 31.91 0.09
C ARG A 30 -23.27 32.29 1.55
N HIS A 31 -22.19 31.78 2.15
CA HIS A 31 -21.82 32.03 3.54
C HIS A 31 -20.66 33.03 3.67
N LEU A 32 -19.82 33.12 2.64
CA LEU A 32 -18.65 33.99 2.53
C LEU A 32 -18.70 34.75 1.19
N PRO A 33 -19.52 35.80 1.08
CA PRO A 33 -19.69 36.55 -0.18
C PRO A 33 -18.40 37.11 -0.76
N GLU A 34 -17.37 37.33 0.07
CA GLU A 34 -16.04 37.74 -0.38
C GLU A 34 -15.36 36.76 -1.34
N LEU A 35 -15.85 35.52 -1.47
CA LEU A 35 -15.35 34.52 -2.41
C LEU A 35 -15.96 34.60 -3.81
N GLU A 36 -16.95 35.48 -4.03
CA GLU A 36 -17.58 35.67 -5.33
C GLU A 36 -16.58 35.99 -6.46
N PRO A 37 -15.55 36.83 -6.26
CA PRO A 37 -14.51 37.05 -7.26
C PRO A 37 -13.72 35.77 -7.63
N LEU A 38 -13.47 34.87 -6.67
CA LEU A 38 -12.83 33.58 -6.95
C LEU A 38 -13.75 32.69 -7.79
N LEU A 39 -15.05 32.62 -7.46
CA LEU A 39 -16.02 31.85 -8.24
C LEU A 39 -16.17 32.38 -9.67
N ALA A 40 -16.15 33.71 -9.84
CA ALA A 40 -16.18 34.33 -11.17
C ALA A 40 -14.92 33.99 -11.97
N ALA A 41 -13.72 34.14 -11.38
CA ALA A 41 -12.46 33.76 -12.02
C ALA A 41 -12.43 32.27 -12.38
N TRP A 42 -12.90 31.41 -11.46
CA TRP A 42 -13.04 29.97 -11.69
C TRP A 42 -13.91 29.67 -12.91
N LYS A 43 -15.12 30.25 -12.98
CA LYS A 43 -16.05 30.04 -14.10
C LYS A 43 -15.56 30.61 -15.43
N ALA A 44 -14.72 31.65 -15.41
CA ALA A 44 -14.14 32.24 -16.60
C ALA A 44 -12.90 31.47 -17.11
N ALA A 45 -12.15 30.81 -16.22
CA ALA A 45 -10.93 30.09 -16.56
C ALA A 45 -11.17 28.92 -17.52
N SER A 46 -10.20 28.64 -18.39
CA SER A 46 -10.23 27.45 -19.27
C SER A 46 -10.05 26.15 -18.47
N PRO A 47 -10.43 24.98 -19.00
CA PRO A 47 -10.12 23.70 -18.37
C PRO A 47 -8.63 23.53 -18.05
N GLU A 48 -7.75 23.99 -18.95
CA GLU A 48 -6.31 23.93 -18.82
C GLU A 48 -5.78 24.78 -17.66
N ASP A 49 -6.38 25.95 -17.41
CA ASP A 49 -6.02 26.84 -16.30
C ASP A 49 -6.60 26.35 -14.97
N ARG A 50 -7.79 25.74 -14.99
CA ARG A 50 -8.43 25.18 -13.79
C ARG A 50 -7.70 23.95 -13.28
N TYR A 51 -7.19 23.10 -14.17
CA TYR A 51 -6.57 21.83 -13.80
C TYR A 51 -5.45 21.95 -12.75
N PRO A 52 -4.39 22.77 -12.94
CA PRO A 52 -3.31 22.89 -11.95
C PRO A 52 -3.76 23.55 -10.64
N VAL A 53 -4.72 24.48 -10.70
CA VAL A 53 -5.27 25.13 -9.51
C VAL A 53 -6.16 24.17 -8.73
N LEU A 54 -7.02 23.40 -9.41
CA LEU A 54 -7.85 22.37 -8.81
C LEU A 54 -7.01 21.28 -8.16
N GLY A 55 -5.92 20.89 -8.83
CA GLY A 55 -5.02 19.85 -8.37
C GLY A 55 -4.25 20.19 -7.10
N ASP A 56 -4.21 21.47 -6.74
CA ASP A 56 -3.46 21.94 -5.58
C ASP A 56 -3.98 21.35 -4.27
N THR A 57 -3.08 20.68 -3.56
CA THR A 57 -3.36 20.02 -2.30
C THR A 57 -3.90 20.96 -1.24
N VAL A 58 -3.29 22.14 -1.10
CA VAL A 58 -3.64 23.10 -0.05
C VAL A 58 -4.98 23.75 -0.36
N LEU A 59 -5.24 24.09 -1.63
CA LEU A 59 -6.55 24.63 -2.03
C LEU A 59 -7.66 23.62 -1.77
N ARG A 60 -7.49 22.37 -2.21
CA ARG A 60 -8.49 21.31 -2.03
C ARG A 60 -8.75 21.05 -0.54
N ALA A 61 -7.70 20.91 0.27
CA ALA A 61 -7.82 20.73 1.72
C ALA A 61 -8.55 21.92 2.37
N THR A 62 -8.21 23.14 1.96
CA THR A 62 -8.83 24.39 2.42
C THR A 62 -10.32 24.45 2.08
N LEU A 63 -10.71 24.14 0.84
CA LEU A 63 -12.12 24.07 0.42
C LEU A 63 -12.89 23.03 1.23
N ASN A 64 -12.29 21.86 1.48
CA ASN A 64 -12.90 20.78 2.23
C ASN A 64 -13.09 21.14 3.71
N ALA A 65 -12.07 21.72 4.34
CA ALA A 65 -12.12 22.17 5.72
C ALA A 65 -13.13 23.30 5.92
N ALA A 66 -13.15 24.29 5.01
CA ALA A 66 -14.10 25.40 5.10
C ALA A 66 -15.56 24.93 5.03
N LEU A 67 -15.87 23.96 4.17
CA LEU A 67 -17.20 23.35 4.09
C LEU A 67 -17.54 22.49 5.30
N GLY A 68 -16.62 21.62 5.73
CA GLY A 68 -16.82 20.78 6.90
C GLY A 68 -17.07 21.61 8.17
N GLY A 69 -16.37 22.74 8.31
CA GLY A 69 -16.57 23.66 9.43
C GLY A 69 -17.92 24.37 9.42
N MET A 70 -18.50 24.65 8.25
CA MET A 70 -19.86 25.18 8.14
C MET A 70 -20.92 24.14 8.50
N GLU A 71 -20.72 22.88 8.13
CA GLU A 71 -21.66 21.79 8.43
C GLU A 71 -21.65 21.40 9.91
N THR A 72 -20.47 21.42 10.54
CA THR A 72 -20.28 21.00 11.95
C THR A 72 -20.36 22.15 12.96
N GLY A 73 -20.20 23.40 12.50
CA GLY A 73 -20.06 24.58 13.35
C GLY A 73 -18.68 24.72 14.01
N VAL A 74 -17.74 23.81 13.74
CA VAL A 74 -16.37 23.84 14.27
C VAL A 74 -15.46 24.53 13.25
N LYS A 75 -14.76 25.60 13.66
CA LYS A 75 -13.80 26.28 12.78
C LYS A 75 -12.41 25.66 12.97
N ASP A 76 -11.97 24.87 12.00
CA ASP A 76 -10.70 24.15 12.07
C ASP A 76 -9.47 25.00 11.67
N LEU A 77 -9.67 26.09 10.90
CA LEU A 77 -8.58 26.99 10.50
C LEU A 77 -8.92 28.48 10.73
N PRO A 78 -7.92 29.33 10.99
CA PRO A 78 -8.11 30.78 11.06
C PRO A 78 -8.64 31.34 9.73
N LEU A 79 -9.65 32.22 9.80
CA LEU A 79 -10.30 32.82 8.63
C LEU A 79 -9.31 33.53 7.68
N GLU A 80 -8.27 34.16 8.24
CA GLU A 80 -7.25 34.86 7.45
C GLU A 80 -6.48 33.92 6.53
N ARG A 81 -6.24 32.67 6.96
CA ARG A 81 -5.56 31.68 6.12
C ARG A 81 -6.43 31.26 4.94
N TYR A 82 -7.73 31.03 5.17
CA TYR A 82 -8.66 30.74 4.09
C TYR A 82 -8.66 31.86 3.05
N ARG A 83 -8.72 33.11 3.50
CA ARG A 83 -8.71 34.28 2.62
C ARG A 83 -7.43 34.34 1.79
N ALA A 84 -6.26 34.14 2.41
CA ALA A 84 -4.98 34.15 1.71
C ALA A 84 -4.88 33.06 0.63
N VAL A 85 -5.31 31.83 0.95
CA VAL A 85 -5.34 30.70 -0.02
C VAL A 85 -6.28 31.00 -1.18
N PHE A 86 -7.52 31.45 -0.90
CA PHE A 86 -8.51 31.74 -1.94
C PHE A 86 -8.12 32.93 -2.83
N GLU A 87 -7.53 33.97 -2.25
CA GLU A 87 -7.03 35.12 -3.00
C GLU A 87 -5.83 34.73 -3.89
N GLY A 88 -4.93 33.87 -3.40
CA GLY A 88 -3.85 33.32 -4.21
C GLY A 88 -4.37 32.51 -5.40
N ALA A 89 -5.35 31.63 -5.18
CA ALA A 89 -5.97 30.85 -6.24
C ALA A 89 -6.67 31.75 -7.28
N ARG A 90 -7.38 32.78 -6.83
CA ARG A 90 -8.05 33.75 -7.72
C ARG A 90 -7.06 34.45 -8.64
N ARG A 91 -5.92 34.89 -8.08
CA ARG A 91 -4.87 35.58 -8.83
C ARG A 91 -4.29 34.70 -9.93
N LEU A 92 -3.96 33.45 -9.60
CA LEU A 92 -3.41 32.48 -10.56
C LEU A 92 -4.36 32.19 -11.72
N LEU A 93 -5.66 32.05 -11.43
CA LEU A 93 -6.69 31.88 -12.45
C LEU A 93 -6.83 33.12 -13.34
N ALA A 94 -6.75 34.32 -12.77
CA ALA A 94 -6.81 35.57 -13.51
C ALA A 94 -5.58 35.80 -14.41
N GLU A 95 -4.42 35.32 -13.99
CA GLU A 95 -3.17 35.39 -14.75
C GLU A 95 -3.04 34.28 -15.82
N GLY A 96 -3.91 33.27 -15.81
CA GLY A 96 -3.82 32.13 -16.74
C GLY A 96 -2.54 31.31 -16.55
N ARG A 97 -2.03 31.24 -15.31
CA ARG A 97 -0.81 30.48 -15.01
C ARG A 97 -1.10 28.98 -14.99
N ARG A 98 -0.19 28.21 -15.58
CA ARG A 98 -0.30 26.74 -15.70
C ARG A 98 0.38 25.97 -14.58
N GLU A 99 0.86 26.66 -13.56
CA GLU A 99 1.52 26.08 -12.40
C GLU A 99 0.53 26.01 -11.25
N SER A 100 0.64 24.96 -10.42
CA SER A 100 -0.16 24.90 -9.21
C SER A 100 0.28 25.99 -8.21
N PRO A 101 -0.63 26.53 -7.38
CA PRO A 101 -0.28 27.49 -6.34
C PRO A 101 0.90 27.06 -5.47
N THR A 102 0.92 25.80 -5.04
CA THR A 102 2.00 25.23 -4.24
C THR A 102 3.30 25.10 -5.03
N GLU A 103 3.26 24.89 -6.34
CA GLU A 103 4.46 24.84 -7.20
C GLU A 103 5.08 26.21 -7.45
N ASN A 104 4.27 27.26 -7.59
CA ASN A 104 4.71 28.61 -7.92
C ASN A 104 5.73 29.19 -6.91
N GLY A 105 5.61 28.84 -5.63
CA GLY A 105 6.55 29.32 -4.59
C GLY A 105 7.88 28.56 -4.54
N ALA A 106 8.05 27.46 -5.30
CA ALA A 106 9.26 26.64 -5.26
C ALA A 106 10.44 27.37 -5.93
N SER A 107 11.62 27.38 -5.28
CA SER A 107 12.82 27.98 -5.89
C SER A 107 13.32 27.20 -7.11
N ARG A 108 12.96 25.91 -7.19
CA ARG A 108 13.24 25.04 -8.32
C ARG A 108 12.04 24.17 -8.64
N ARG A 109 11.62 24.19 -9.90
CA ARG A 109 10.60 23.27 -10.42
C ARG A 109 11.21 21.90 -10.69
N LEU A 110 10.66 20.85 -10.07
CA LEU A 110 11.12 19.47 -10.24
C LEU A 110 10.03 18.58 -10.83
N PRO A 111 9.72 18.69 -12.13
CA PRO A 111 8.76 17.81 -12.77
C PRO A 111 9.34 16.39 -12.93
N LEU A 112 8.48 15.38 -12.82
CA LEU A 112 8.84 13.99 -13.13
C LEU A 112 8.86 13.66 -14.63
N GLY A 113 8.33 14.54 -15.46
CA GLY A 113 8.48 14.51 -16.92
C GLY A 113 7.82 15.72 -17.58
N GLU A 114 7.81 15.76 -18.91
CA GLU A 114 7.39 16.94 -19.67
C GLU A 114 5.88 17.07 -19.83
N ALA A 115 5.13 15.97 -19.64
CA ALA A 115 3.70 15.97 -19.87
C ALA A 115 2.96 16.65 -18.70
N ALA A 116 1.91 17.40 -19.00
CA ALA A 116 1.15 18.17 -18.01
C ALA A 116 0.49 17.31 -16.90
N HIS A 117 0.35 15.99 -17.13
CA HIS A 117 -0.21 15.04 -16.17
C HIS A 117 0.85 14.40 -15.28
N HIS A 118 2.13 14.76 -15.45
CA HIS A 118 3.20 14.28 -14.57
C HIS A 118 3.23 15.16 -13.31
N PRO A 119 3.27 14.55 -12.11
CA PRO A 119 3.45 15.33 -10.89
C PRO A 119 4.80 16.03 -10.87
N TRP A 120 4.88 17.05 -10.02
CA TRP A 120 6.15 17.63 -9.61
C TRP A 120 6.52 17.17 -8.20
N VAL A 121 7.80 17.31 -7.84
CA VAL A 121 8.34 16.86 -6.56
C VAL A 121 8.52 18.04 -5.61
N TRP A 122 7.95 17.93 -4.41
CA TRP A 122 8.09 18.90 -3.35
C TRP A 122 9.57 19.16 -3.01
N CYS A 123 9.92 20.45 -2.87
CA CYS A 123 11.23 20.93 -2.42
C CYS A 123 11.04 21.91 -1.27
N ASP A 124 11.90 21.80 -0.26
CA ASP A 124 11.85 22.67 0.92
C ASP A 124 12.55 24.02 0.69
N GLU A 125 13.44 24.12 -0.31
CA GLU A 125 13.99 25.38 -0.79
C GLU A 125 12.92 26.13 -1.61
N ARG A 126 12.14 26.94 -0.91
CA ARG A 126 11.01 27.70 -1.46
C ARG A 126 10.74 28.98 -0.67
N GLU A 127 9.96 29.88 -1.24
CA GLU A 127 9.42 31.03 -0.50
C GLU A 127 8.49 30.54 0.62
N GLU A 128 8.63 31.15 1.79
CA GLU A 128 7.78 30.84 2.95
C GLU A 128 6.46 31.61 2.86
N ASP A 129 5.52 31.05 2.09
CA ASP A 129 4.20 31.60 1.85
C ASP A 129 3.08 30.75 2.48
N VAL A 130 1.82 31.17 2.29
CA VAL A 130 0.64 30.47 2.83
C VAL A 130 0.50 29.05 2.25
N TRP A 131 1.01 28.81 1.04
CA TRP A 131 0.96 27.50 0.40
C TRP A 131 1.99 26.56 1.00
N ALA A 132 3.20 27.06 1.26
CA ALA A 132 4.28 26.32 1.89
C ALA A 132 3.89 25.86 3.30
N GLN A 133 3.44 26.81 4.13
CA GLN A 133 2.93 26.54 5.49
C GLN A 133 1.72 25.60 5.43
N GLY A 134 0.81 25.87 4.48
CA GLY A 134 -0.32 25.03 4.09
C GLY A 134 0.03 23.56 3.99
N PHE A 135 0.97 23.25 3.11
CA PHE A 135 1.35 21.88 2.78
C PHE A 135 2.11 21.20 3.93
N ARG A 136 3.03 21.91 4.59
CA ARG A 136 3.79 21.34 5.73
C ARG A 136 2.88 20.99 6.90
N GLU A 137 1.94 21.85 7.25
CA GLU A 137 1.01 21.55 8.33
C GLU A 137 0.10 20.35 8.01
N LEU A 138 -0.35 20.22 6.76
CA LEU A 138 -1.09 19.05 6.31
C LEU A 138 -0.25 17.77 6.49
N PHE A 139 1.03 17.81 6.09
CA PHE A 139 1.96 16.70 6.27
C PHE A 139 2.23 16.37 7.75
N ASP A 140 2.53 17.39 8.56
CA ASP A 140 2.87 17.25 9.98
C ASP A 140 1.70 16.70 10.79
N HIS A 141 0.46 17.04 10.42
CA HIS A 141 -0.75 16.48 11.02
C HIS A 141 -0.87 14.96 10.82
N GLU A 142 -0.36 14.43 9.70
CA GLU A 142 -0.51 13.01 9.35
C GLU A 142 0.60 12.11 9.90
N LYS A 143 1.83 12.63 10.13
CA LYS A 143 2.98 11.80 10.50
C LYS A 143 3.96 12.48 11.47
N SER A 144 3.91 12.08 12.74
CA SER A 144 4.80 12.58 13.80
C SER A 144 6.25 12.02 13.79
N SER A 145 6.65 11.20 12.81
CA SER A 145 7.96 10.51 12.80
C SER A 145 8.78 10.64 11.52
N SER A 146 8.29 11.39 10.53
CA SER A 146 8.93 11.55 9.23
C SER A 146 9.13 13.03 8.92
N VAL A 147 10.05 13.34 8.01
CA VAL A 147 10.29 14.70 7.51
C VAL A 147 10.24 14.71 5.99
N LEU A 148 9.76 15.82 5.42
CA LEU A 148 9.91 16.10 4.00
C LEU A 148 11.37 16.39 3.67
N ARG A 149 11.80 15.98 2.48
CA ARG A 149 13.15 16.19 1.96
C ARG A 149 13.09 16.71 0.54
N THR A 150 13.99 17.64 0.23
CA THR A 150 14.35 17.92 -1.15
C THR A 150 15.18 16.76 -1.69
N PRO A 151 14.73 16.08 -2.77
CA PRO A 151 15.51 15.01 -3.38
C PRO A 151 16.75 15.55 -4.09
N ASP A 152 17.84 14.78 -4.04
CA ASP A 152 19.02 15.01 -4.86
C ASP A 152 18.80 14.56 -6.32
N GLU A 153 19.78 14.83 -7.19
CA GLU A 153 19.67 14.47 -8.62
C GLU A 153 19.59 12.95 -8.85
N ALA A 154 20.23 12.14 -8.01
CA ALA A 154 20.16 10.69 -8.11
C ALA A 154 18.74 10.19 -7.82
N THR A 155 18.13 10.70 -6.74
CA THR A 155 16.75 10.42 -6.34
C THR A 155 15.77 10.89 -7.41
N MET A 156 15.97 12.09 -7.95
CA MET A 156 15.19 12.60 -9.09
C MET A 156 15.33 11.72 -10.34
N GLY A 157 16.53 11.21 -10.61
CA GLY A 157 16.78 10.27 -11.70
C GLY A 157 15.96 8.98 -11.55
N VAL A 158 15.86 8.42 -10.34
CA VAL A 158 15.03 7.25 -10.07
C VAL A 158 13.54 7.56 -10.24
N LEU A 159 13.05 8.69 -9.75
CA LEU A 159 11.64 9.06 -9.88
C LEU A 159 11.23 9.29 -11.34
N ARG A 160 12.06 9.99 -12.13
CA ARG A 160 11.84 10.18 -13.56
C ARG A 160 11.89 8.85 -14.31
N GLY A 161 12.86 7.99 -13.98
CA GLY A 161 12.96 6.63 -14.53
C GLY A 161 11.73 5.77 -14.19
N ALA A 162 11.17 5.92 -12.99
CA ALA A 162 9.96 5.23 -12.59
C ALA A 162 8.72 5.67 -13.39
N VAL A 163 8.57 6.99 -13.65
CA VAL A 163 7.51 7.49 -14.54
C VAL A 163 7.70 6.98 -15.97
N ALA A 164 8.91 7.07 -16.52
CA ALA A 164 9.21 6.55 -17.85
C ALA A 164 8.91 5.04 -17.98
N LEU A 165 9.24 4.25 -16.95
CA LEU A 165 8.91 2.84 -16.88
C LEU A 165 7.39 2.60 -16.88
N LEU A 166 6.63 3.37 -16.11
CA LEU A 166 5.17 3.29 -16.11
C LEU A 166 4.58 3.67 -17.48
N GLU A 167 5.11 4.69 -18.15
CA GLU A 167 4.67 5.10 -19.48
C GLU A 167 4.95 4.05 -20.55
N ASP A 168 6.07 3.34 -20.46
CA ASP A 168 6.41 2.24 -21.37
C ASP A 168 5.50 1.02 -21.14
N VAL A 169 5.34 0.61 -19.88
CA VAL A 169 4.64 -0.63 -19.51
C VAL A 169 3.12 -0.50 -19.60
N LEU A 170 2.57 0.66 -19.18
CA LEU A 170 1.15 0.91 -19.02
C LEU A 170 0.70 2.33 -19.47
N PRO A 171 1.03 2.81 -20.68
CA PRO A 171 0.91 4.23 -21.05
C PRO A 171 -0.45 4.86 -20.76
N ARG A 172 -1.55 4.15 -21.06
CA ARG A 172 -2.91 4.65 -20.84
C ARG A 172 -3.30 4.68 -19.37
N VAL A 173 -2.89 3.68 -18.59
CA VAL A 173 -3.17 3.63 -17.14
C VAL A 173 -2.33 4.69 -16.45
N THR A 174 -1.04 4.79 -16.78
CA THR A 174 -0.11 5.79 -16.25
C THR A 174 -0.64 7.19 -16.43
N ARG A 175 -1.02 7.55 -17.67
CA ARG A 175 -1.70 8.82 -17.93
C ARG A 175 -2.93 9.00 -17.05
N SER A 176 -3.77 7.97 -16.95
CA SER A 176 -5.01 8.07 -16.20
C SER A 176 -4.83 8.18 -14.68
N VAL A 177 -3.76 7.65 -14.10
CA VAL A 177 -3.56 7.67 -12.64
C VAL A 177 -2.73 8.86 -12.21
N LEU A 178 -1.69 9.20 -12.96
CA LEU A 178 -0.81 10.33 -12.64
C LEU A 178 -1.52 11.68 -12.76
N ASP A 179 -2.59 11.76 -13.55
CA ASP A 179 -3.43 12.96 -13.63
C ASP A 179 -4.14 13.32 -12.29
N HIS A 180 -4.14 12.39 -11.33
CA HIS A 180 -4.66 12.61 -9.98
C HIS A 180 -3.55 12.83 -8.94
N ALA A 181 -2.28 12.67 -9.35
CA ALA A 181 -1.11 12.93 -8.52
C ALA A 181 -0.48 14.25 -8.98
N TYR A 182 -0.59 15.28 -8.15
CA TYR A 182 -0.09 16.62 -8.45
C TYR A 182 1.25 16.87 -7.78
N VAL A 183 1.43 16.37 -6.55
CA VAL A 183 2.66 16.50 -5.76
C VAL A 183 3.17 15.14 -5.32
N VAL A 184 4.48 14.96 -5.46
CA VAL A 184 5.22 13.88 -4.79
C VAL A 184 6.06 14.47 -3.67
N GLY A 185 5.79 14.07 -2.43
CA GLY A 185 6.65 14.34 -1.29
C GLY A 185 7.66 13.21 -1.09
N VAL A 186 8.95 13.54 -1.00
CA VAL A 186 9.97 12.56 -0.60
C VAL A 186 10.18 12.66 0.90
N THR A 187 10.10 11.53 1.59
CA THR A 187 10.16 11.48 3.05
C THR A 187 11.34 10.68 3.57
N ASP A 188 11.82 11.09 4.74
CA ASP A 188 12.93 10.47 5.46
C ASP A 188 12.64 10.44 6.97
N VAL A 189 13.45 9.72 7.75
CA VAL A 189 13.35 9.70 9.21
C VAL A 189 14.02 10.92 9.83
N VAL A 190 13.49 11.39 10.97
CA VAL A 190 14.04 12.56 11.69
C VAL A 190 15.49 12.33 12.16
N ASN A 191 15.85 11.10 12.56
CA ASN A 191 17.18 10.77 13.09
C ASN A 191 18.04 10.00 12.07
N ARG A 192 19.04 10.68 11.50
CA ARG A 192 20.01 10.12 10.53
C ARG A 192 20.94 9.04 11.10
N GLN A 193 21.26 9.03 12.39
CA GLN A 193 22.09 7.95 12.99
C GLN A 193 21.40 6.58 12.89
N ALA A 194 20.11 6.54 12.58
CA ALA A 194 19.37 5.32 12.33
C ALA A 194 19.58 4.72 10.93
N TRP A 195 20.26 5.41 10.00
CA TRP A 195 20.55 4.91 8.65
C TRP A 195 21.58 3.77 8.65
N ASP A 196 22.55 3.79 9.57
CA ASP A 196 23.58 2.75 9.69
C ASP A 196 23.04 1.43 10.26
N ASN A 197 21.75 1.39 10.65
CA ASN A 197 21.09 0.17 11.03
C ASN A 197 20.31 -0.42 9.83
N PRO A 198 20.90 -1.36 9.06
CA PRO A 198 20.23 -2.00 7.92
C PRO A 198 18.97 -2.79 8.31
N ASN A 199 18.69 -2.95 9.60
CA ASN A 199 17.56 -3.69 10.12
C ASN A 199 16.39 -2.80 10.55
N ARG A 200 16.51 -1.47 10.45
CA ARG A 200 15.40 -0.55 10.78
C ARG A 200 14.57 -0.28 9.53
N ARG A 201 13.30 -0.70 9.55
CA ARG A 201 12.32 -0.35 8.50
C ARG A 201 11.66 1.00 8.81
N PHE A 202 11.37 1.76 7.76
CA PHE A 202 10.43 2.87 7.84
C PHE A 202 9.06 2.35 8.30
N SER A 203 8.26 3.19 8.95
CA SER A 203 6.89 2.82 9.30
C SER A 203 5.99 2.61 8.07
N TYR A 204 6.44 3.07 6.90
CA TYR A 204 5.77 2.91 5.61
C TYR A 204 6.77 3.00 4.45
N ASP A 205 6.46 2.34 3.34
CA ASP A 205 7.22 2.43 2.09
C ASP A 205 6.76 3.64 1.26
N SER A 206 5.44 3.81 1.17
CA SER A 206 4.74 4.96 0.58
C SER A 206 3.38 5.14 1.29
N PHE A 207 2.78 6.33 1.14
CA PHE A 207 1.40 6.55 1.60
C PHE A 207 0.72 7.72 0.88
N THR A 208 -0.61 7.67 0.91
CA THR A 208 -1.55 8.75 0.60
C THR A 208 -2.63 8.78 1.67
N THR A 209 -3.36 9.88 1.75
CA THR A 209 -4.45 10.06 2.72
C THR A 209 -5.51 10.99 2.14
N PHE A 210 -6.73 10.88 2.64
CA PHE A 210 -7.85 11.72 2.19
C PHE A 210 -7.68 13.19 2.62
N THR A 211 -6.90 13.45 3.67
CA THR A 211 -6.68 14.78 4.25
C THR A 211 -5.68 15.61 3.45
N ILE A 212 -4.79 14.95 2.69
CA ILE A 212 -3.79 15.59 1.83
C ILE A 212 -4.10 15.23 0.36
N PRO A 213 -5.16 15.81 -0.22
CA PRO A 213 -5.61 15.44 -1.56
C PRO A 213 -4.57 15.77 -2.63
N GLY A 214 -4.44 14.92 -3.64
CA GLY A 214 -3.55 15.15 -4.78
C GLY A 214 -2.05 15.00 -4.49
N ALA A 215 -1.66 14.69 -3.25
CA ALA A 215 -0.27 14.46 -2.87
C ALA A 215 -0.04 13.00 -2.47
N LEU A 216 1.07 12.44 -2.91
CA LEU A 216 1.56 11.15 -2.46
C LEU A 216 2.95 11.28 -1.85
N PHE A 217 3.31 10.36 -0.97
CA PHE A 217 4.57 10.39 -0.25
C PHE A 217 5.34 9.08 -0.44
N LEU A 218 6.61 9.20 -0.80
CA LEU A 218 7.52 8.07 -1.00
C LEU A 218 8.65 8.14 0.03
N SER A 219 8.99 7.01 0.65
CA SER A 219 10.18 6.94 1.50
C SER A 219 11.44 6.85 0.64
N MET A 220 12.55 7.44 1.12
CA MET A 220 13.86 7.30 0.48
C MET A 220 14.29 5.83 0.29
N GLY A 221 13.84 4.92 1.15
CA GLY A 221 14.12 3.49 1.05
C GLY A 221 13.56 2.84 -0.23
N MET A 222 12.40 3.29 -0.71
CA MET A 222 11.79 2.79 -1.95
C MET A 222 12.49 3.27 -3.21
N LEU A 223 13.16 4.41 -3.15
CA LEU A 223 13.85 5.03 -4.28
C LEU A 223 15.21 4.39 -4.60
N ARG A 224 15.49 3.21 -4.03
CA ARG A 224 16.67 2.39 -4.36
C ARG A 224 16.43 1.42 -5.52
N ASN A 225 15.18 1.15 -5.89
CA ASN A 225 14.83 0.28 -7.01
C ASN A 225 13.77 0.97 -7.89
N PRO A 226 14.05 1.26 -9.17
CA PRO A 226 13.12 1.98 -10.05
C PRO A 226 11.80 1.23 -10.29
N TYR A 227 11.80 -0.10 -10.28
CA TYR A 227 10.58 -0.91 -10.41
C TYR A 227 9.69 -0.79 -9.17
N LYS A 228 10.29 -0.74 -7.97
CA LYS A 228 9.52 -0.50 -6.73
C LYS A 228 9.04 0.94 -6.62
N ALA A 229 9.84 1.91 -7.06
CA ALA A 229 9.44 3.31 -7.14
C ALA A 229 8.25 3.47 -8.11
N ALA A 230 8.28 2.80 -9.27
CA ALA A 230 7.16 2.77 -10.22
C ALA A 230 5.93 2.08 -9.63
N GLU A 231 6.08 0.93 -8.96
CA GLU A 231 4.98 0.24 -8.25
C GLU A 231 4.34 1.19 -7.21
N SER A 232 5.15 1.90 -6.44
CA SER A 232 4.69 2.83 -5.39
C SER A 232 3.99 4.07 -5.96
N LEU A 233 4.56 4.68 -7.02
CA LEU A 233 3.92 5.79 -7.73
C LEU A 233 2.55 5.38 -8.28
N LEU A 234 2.47 4.22 -8.92
CA LEU A 234 1.21 3.66 -9.41
C LEU A 234 0.22 3.41 -8.27
N HIS A 235 0.68 2.73 -7.21
CA HIS A 235 -0.12 2.40 -6.02
C HIS A 235 -0.78 3.63 -5.42
N GLU A 236 0.02 4.64 -5.11
CA GLU A 236 -0.47 5.82 -4.41
C GLU A 236 -1.33 6.71 -5.33
N SER A 237 -0.97 6.83 -6.60
CA SER A 237 -1.79 7.57 -7.58
C SER A 237 -3.17 6.94 -7.77
N LEU A 238 -3.29 5.61 -7.63
CA LEU A 238 -4.58 4.91 -7.67
C LEU A 238 -5.46 5.20 -6.46
N HIS A 239 -4.86 5.39 -5.28
CA HIS A 239 -5.60 5.87 -4.10
C HIS A 239 -6.12 7.29 -4.34
N LEU A 240 -5.27 8.20 -4.82
CA LEU A 240 -5.69 9.57 -5.15
C LEU A 240 -6.82 9.60 -6.18
N LYS A 241 -6.72 8.80 -7.24
CA LYS A 241 -7.78 8.63 -8.24
C LYS A 241 -9.08 8.12 -7.59
N LEU A 242 -9.00 7.13 -6.69
CA LEU A 242 -10.17 6.64 -5.97
C LEU A 242 -10.79 7.72 -5.09
N HIS A 243 -9.99 8.55 -4.41
CA HIS A 243 -10.50 9.66 -3.61
C HIS A 243 -11.32 10.64 -4.49
N ASP A 244 -10.87 10.91 -5.72
CA ASP A 244 -11.61 11.75 -6.67
C ASP A 244 -12.91 11.08 -7.15
N ILE A 245 -12.89 9.76 -7.36
CA ILE A 245 -14.07 8.97 -7.67
C ILE A 245 -15.09 9.01 -6.51
N GLU A 246 -14.63 8.88 -5.26
CA GLU A 246 -15.48 8.92 -4.07
C GLU A 246 -16.17 10.27 -3.86
N HIS A 247 -15.54 11.38 -4.24
CA HIS A 247 -16.17 12.70 -4.21
C HIS A 247 -17.26 12.87 -5.27
N THR A 248 -17.14 12.15 -6.39
CA THR A 248 -17.95 12.39 -7.59
C THR A 248 -19.06 11.37 -7.81
N HIS A 249 -18.99 10.23 -7.10
CA HIS A 249 -19.91 9.11 -7.20
C HIS A 249 -20.32 8.60 -5.81
N ALA A 250 -21.52 8.02 -5.72
CA ALA A 250 -21.98 7.33 -4.52
C ALA A 250 -21.27 5.96 -4.39
N ILE A 251 -19.99 5.97 -4.04
CA ILE A 251 -19.17 4.76 -3.86
C ILE A 251 -19.59 4.00 -2.60
N LEU A 252 -19.71 4.71 -1.49
CA LEU A 252 -20.20 4.18 -0.22
C LEU A 252 -21.66 4.60 -0.01
N LYS A 253 -22.41 3.83 0.78
CA LYS A 253 -23.79 4.20 1.11
C LYS A 253 -23.84 5.51 1.87
N ARG A 254 -25.00 6.18 1.80
CA ARG A 254 -25.24 7.39 2.60
C ARG A 254 -25.13 7.05 4.09
N GLY A 255 -24.37 7.85 4.83
CA GLY A 255 -24.17 7.64 6.27
C GLY A 255 -23.23 6.48 6.61
N TYR A 256 -22.44 6.01 5.64
CA TYR A 256 -21.40 5.01 5.88
C TYR A 256 -20.49 5.41 7.05
N ASN A 257 -20.16 4.45 7.91
CA ASN A 257 -19.26 4.61 9.03
C ASN A 257 -18.31 3.41 9.09
N ALA A 258 -17.01 3.65 8.88
CA ALA A 258 -16.00 2.61 8.84
C ALA A 258 -15.94 1.77 10.14
N GLY A 259 -16.15 2.38 11.30
CA GLY A 259 -16.13 1.69 12.60
C GLY A 259 -17.34 0.80 12.88
N ARG A 260 -18.40 0.90 12.06
CA ARG A 260 -19.60 0.04 12.13
C ARG A 260 -19.77 -0.87 10.91
N SER A 261 -18.93 -0.69 9.89
CA SER A 261 -18.92 -1.54 8.70
C SER A 261 -18.53 -2.97 9.09
N PRO A 262 -19.11 -4.00 8.45
CA PRO A 262 -18.49 -5.32 8.42
C PRO A 262 -17.03 -5.21 7.98
N VAL A 263 -16.19 -6.07 8.54
CA VAL A 263 -14.75 -6.09 8.26
C VAL A 263 -14.38 -7.32 7.43
N ILE A 264 -13.51 -7.11 6.46
CA ILE A 264 -12.90 -8.16 5.65
C ILE A 264 -11.49 -8.36 6.16
N ARG A 265 -11.15 -9.59 6.55
CA ARG A 265 -9.81 -9.91 7.01
C ARG A 265 -8.85 -10.05 5.84
N SER A 266 -7.78 -9.25 5.79
CA SER A 266 -6.67 -9.42 4.86
C SER A 266 -5.79 -10.59 5.30
N LEU A 267 -5.98 -11.76 4.68
CA LEU A 267 -5.38 -13.04 5.11
C LEU A 267 -3.85 -13.08 4.96
N TRP A 268 -3.28 -12.18 4.16
CA TRP A 268 -1.84 -12.01 3.96
C TRP A 268 -1.19 -11.04 4.96
N ASN A 269 -1.97 -10.49 5.90
CA ASN A 269 -1.46 -9.64 6.98
C ASN A 269 -1.56 -10.32 8.34
N ARG A 270 -0.53 -10.11 9.17
CA ARG A 270 -0.50 -10.57 10.56
C ARG A 270 -1.68 -9.99 11.33
N SER A 271 -2.31 -10.81 12.17
CA SER A 271 -3.29 -10.33 13.13
C SER A 271 -2.55 -9.65 14.28
N HIS A 272 -2.77 -8.35 14.44
CA HIS A 272 -2.28 -7.59 15.58
C HIS A 272 -3.44 -7.27 16.54
N PRO A 273 -3.15 -6.96 17.82
CA PRO A 273 -4.17 -6.52 18.78
C PRO A 273 -4.95 -5.27 18.34
N ASP A 274 -4.38 -4.45 17.45
CA ASP A 274 -5.01 -3.28 16.86
C ASP A 274 -5.89 -3.60 15.63
N ALA A 275 -6.08 -4.88 15.31
CA ALA A 275 -6.86 -5.36 14.18
C ALA A 275 -6.44 -4.74 12.82
N THR A 276 -5.14 -4.45 12.62
CA THR A 276 -4.62 -3.89 11.36
C THR A 276 -4.87 -4.73 10.11
N ASN A 277 -5.18 -6.03 10.27
CA ASN A 277 -5.58 -6.94 9.20
C ASN A 277 -7.11 -7.05 9.02
N GLU A 278 -7.93 -6.29 9.75
CA GLU A 278 -9.39 -6.24 9.61
C GLU A 278 -9.78 -4.93 8.94
N TRP A 279 -10.30 -5.01 7.72
CA TRP A 279 -10.48 -3.85 6.85
C TRP A 279 -11.97 -3.59 6.63
N PRO A 280 -12.47 -2.37 6.93
CA PRO A 280 -13.84 -2.02 6.60
C PRO A 280 -14.05 -1.97 5.07
N ALA A 281 -15.30 -1.86 4.63
CA ALA A 281 -15.66 -1.94 3.21
C ALA A 281 -14.87 -0.95 2.33
N CYS A 282 -14.73 0.31 2.78
CA CYS A 282 -13.97 1.34 2.04
C CYS A 282 -12.50 0.98 1.84
N ARG A 283 -11.80 0.51 2.88
CA ARG A 283 -10.39 0.11 2.80
C ARG A 283 -10.21 -1.12 1.91
N SER A 284 -11.14 -2.07 2.00
CA SER A 284 -11.12 -3.27 1.16
C SER A 284 -11.35 -2.95 -0.31
N LEU A 285 -12.26 -2.02 -0.62
CA LEU A 285 -12.49 -1.52 -1.97
C LEU A 285 -11.24 -0.81 -2.51
N ALA A 286 -10.62 0.04 -1.71
CA ALA A 286 -9.39 0.74 -2.08
C ALA A 286 -8.24 -0.23 -2.37
N ALA A 287 -8.04 -1.23 -1.51
CA ALA A 287 -7.02 -2.26 -1.71
C ALA A 287 -7.30 -3.12 -2.96
N MET A 288 -8.56 -3.48 -3.20
CA MET A 288 -8.96 -4.21 -4.42
C MET A 288 -8.62 -3.41 -5.68
N HIS A 289 -8.96 -2.12 -5.69
CA HIS A 289 -8.68 -1.21 -6.81
C HIS A 289 -7.18 -1.16 -7.12
N VAL A 290 -6.34 -1.01 -6.09
CA VAL A 290 -4.88 -1.00 -6.25
C VAL A 290 -4.36 -2.35 -6.74
N TYR A 291 -4.72 -3.46 -6.09
CA TYR A 291 -4.19 -4.78 -6.44
C TYR A 291 -4.53 -5.20 -7.88
N LEU A 292 -5.70 -4.86 -8.40
CA LEU A 292 -6.02 -5.09 -9.82
C LEU A 292 -5.00 -4.43 -10.76
N HIS A 293 -4.62 -3.18 -10.49
CA HIS A 293 -3.68 -2.46 -11.33
C HIS A 293 -2.23 -2.92 -11.12
N LEU A 294 -1.85 -3.30 -9.89
CA LEU A 294 -0.54 -3.90 -9.62
C LEU A 294 -0.38 -5.26 -10.32
N ALA A 295 -1.45 -6.05 -10.39
CA ALA A 295 -1.47 -7.27 -11.18
C ALA A 295 -1.19 -6.98 -12.67
N LEU A 296 -1.83 -5.96 -13.23
CA LEU A 296 -1.62 -5.55 -14.61
C LEU A 296 -0.17 -5.05 -14.86
N TYR A 297 0.39 -4.25 -13.95
CA TYR A 297 1.77 -3.79 -14.01
C TYR A 297 2.76 -4.96 -14.01
N ALA A 298 2.61 -5.86 -13.04
CA ALA A 298 3.47 -7.03 -12.90
C ALA A 298 3.32 -8.01 -14.08
N GLU A 299 2.11 -8.18 -14.63
CA GLU A 299 1.89 -8.99 -15.84
C GLU A 299 2.64 -8.44 -17.06
N ARG A 300 2.61 -7.11 -17.27
CA ARG A 300 3.33 -6.50 -18.40
C ARG A 300 4.85 -6.64 -18.25
N LEU A 301 5.38 -6.46 -17.04
CA LEU A 301 6.80 -6.72 -16.75
C LEU A 301 7.19 -8.19 -16.98
N ALA A 302 6.32 -9.13 -16.60
CA ALA A 302 6.58 -10.56 -16.74
C ALA A 302 6.57 -11.04 -18.21
N ARG A 303 5.80 -10.39 -19.09
CA ARG A 303 5.70 -10.77 -20.51
C ARG A 303 6.89 -10.34 -21.36
N GLU A 304 7.53 -9.23 -21.01
CA GLU A 304 8.58 -8.61 -21.83
C GLU A 304 9.86 -8.28 -21.00
N PRO A 305 10.37 -9.21 -20.17
CA PRO A 305 11.41 -8.88 -19.19
C PRO A 305 12.74 -8.46 -19.83
N GLU A 306 13.10 -9.02 -20.97
CA GLU A 306 14.35 -8.68 -21.69
C GLU A 306 14.28 -7.26 -22.26
N ARG A 307 13.16 -6.93 -22.94
CA ARG A 307 12.94 -5.60 -23.52
C ARG A 307 12.95 -4.52 -22.44
N ILE A 308 12.21 -4.76 -21.35
CA ILE A 308 12.12 -3.79 -20.25
C ILE A 308 13.48 -3.60 -19.57
N GLN A 309 14.22 -4.68 -19.30
CA GLN A 309 15.54 -4.56 -18.66
C GLN A 309 16.59 -3.90 -19.56
N ALA A 310 16.47 -4.05 -20.89
CA ALA A 310 17.36 -3.37 -21.83
C ALA A 310 17.19 -1.83 -21.79
N VAL A 311 15.99 -1.34 -21.48
CA VAL A 311 15.69 0.11 -21.45
C VAL A 311 15.83 0.68 -20.03
N HIS A 312 15.30 -0.03 -19.02
CA HIS A 312 15.14 0.49 -17.65
C HIS A 312 16.10 -0.14 -16.63
N GLY A 313 17.03 -0.98 -17.08
CA GLY A 313 18.00 -1.67 -16.24
C GLY A 313 17.46 -2.93 -15.55
N PRO A 314 18.30 -3.66 -14.81
CA PRO A 314 17.94 -4.95 -14.21
C PRO A 314 16.83 -4.83 -13.16
N LEU A 315 16.02 -5.88 -13.00
CA LEU A 315 14.90 -5.92 -12.04
C LEU A 315 15.33 -5.74 -10.57
N ASN A 316 16.61 -5.95 -10.24
CA ASN A 316 17.19 -5.70 -8.91
C ASN A 316 16.38 -6.34 -7.76
N GLY A 317 16.03 -7.61 -7.93
CA GLY A 317 15.24 -8.37 -6.95
C GLY A 317 13.73 -8.07 -6.96
N TYR A 318 13.24 -7.30 -7.93
CA TYR A 318 11.81 -7.23 -8.23
C TYR A 318 11.38 -8.51 -8.94
N GLU A 319 10.29 -9.14 -8.49
CA GLU A 319 9.83 -10.45 -8.97
C GLU A 319 8.44 -10.33 -9.61
N PRO A 320 8.32 -10.02 -10.92
CA PRO A 320 7.03 -9.72 -11.56
C PRO A 320 6.01 -10.87 -11.49
N VAL A 321 6.45 -12.11 -11.70
CA VAL A 321 5.53 -13.27 -11.74
C VAL A 321 4.86 -13.53 -10.37
N PRO A 322 5.61 -13.63 -9.25
CA PRO A 322 5.00 -13.69 -7.92
C PRO A 322 4.16 -12.46 -7.59
N GLN A 323 4.59 -11.25 -7.96
CA GLN A 323 3.82 -10.03 -7.69
C GLN A 323 2.46 -10.04 -8.39
N ARG A 324 2.43 -10.40 -9.67
CA ARG A 324 1.18 -10.52 -10.43
C ARG A 324 0.21 -11.47 -9.74
N ARG A 325 0.67 -12.69 -9.43
CA ARG A 325 -0.17 -13.73 -8.84
C ARG A 325 -0.78 -13.26 -7.51
N ARG A 326 0.05 -12.73 -6.61
CA ARG A 326 -0.40 -12.20 -5.31
C ARG A 326 -1.42 -11.09 -5.47
N ALA A 327 -1.17 -10.14 -6.37
CA ALA A 327 -2.08 -9.03 -6.62
C ALA A 327 -3.43 -9.52 -7.20
N LEU A 328 -3.43 -10.45 -8.15
CA LEU A 328 -4.66 -11.06 -8.68
C LEU A 328 -5.47 -11.77 -7.60
N GLU A 329 -4.84 -12.66 -6.84
CA GLU A 329 -5.50 -13.44 -5.79
C GLU A 329 -6.11 -12.52 -4.71
N ARG A 330 -5.36 -11.49 -4.29
CA ARG A 330 -5.84 -10.52 -3.28
C ARG A 330 -6.99 -9.68 -3.81
N ALA A 331 -6.89 -9.14 -5.02
CA ALA A 331 -7.97 -8.36 -5.62
C ALA A 331 -9.24 -9.20 -5.79
N HIS A 332 -9.10 -10.45 -6.23
CA HIS A 332 -10.21 -11.37 -6.42
C HIS A 332 -10.89 -11.71 -5.10
N TYR A 333 -10.11 -12.08 -4.07
CA TYR A 333 -10.61 -12.32 -2.73
C TYR A 333 -11.38 -11.11 -2.19
N LEU A 334 -10.79 -9.91 -2.23
CA LEU A 334 -11.44 -8.70 -1.73
C LEU A 334 -12.76 -8.41 -2.47
N GLY A 335 -12.80 -8.56 -3.79
CA GLY A 335 -14.02 -8.38 -4.58
C GLY A 335 -15.12 -9.38 -4.24
N GLY A 336 -14.77 -10.64 -4.03
CA GLY A 336 -15.69 -11.68 -3.55
C GLY A 336 -16.24 -11.36 -2.16
N MET A 337 -15.37 -11.00 -1.23
CA MET A 337 -15.75 -10.62 0.14
C MET A 337 -16.62 -9.36 0.17
N LEU A 338 -16.31 -8.35 -0.65
CA LEU A 338 -17.13 -7.14 -0.76
C LEU A 338 -18.54 -7.45 -1.24
N ARG A 339 -18.70 -8.31 -2.27
CA ARG A 339 -20.02 -8.74 -2.77
C ARG A 339 -20.80 -9.56 -1.77
N ARG A 340 -20.13 -10.39 -0.96
CA ARG A 340 -20.80 -11.29 -0.03
C ARG A 340 -21.14 -10.61 1.30
N ASP A 341 -20.19 -9.90 1.88
CA ASP A 341 -20.23 -9.49 3.29
C ASP A 341 -20.38 -7.97 3.47
N CYS A 342 -20.13 -7.17 2.41
CA CYS A 342 -20.15 -5.71 2.50
C CYS A 342 -21.01 -5.02 1.42
N TRP A 343 -21.85 -5.76 0.68
CA TRP A 343 -22.57 -5.20 -0.47
C TRP A 343 -23.50 -4.05 -0.11
N GLU A 344 -24.12 -4.14 1.07
CA GLU A 344 -25.02 -3.13 1.65
C GLU A 344 -24.27 -1.92 2.24
N GLU A 345 -22.94 -1.95 2.33
CA GLU A 345 -22.12 -0.77 2.66
C GLU A 345 -21.75 0.05 1.42
N LEU A 346 -21.87 -0.53 0.23
CA LEU A 346 -21.57 0.12 -1.02
C LEU A 346 -22.78 0.88 -1.53
N GLY A 347 -22.55 2.09 -2.04
CA GLY A 347 -23.54 2.79 -2.85
C GLY A 347 -23.59 2.21 -4.27
N ILE A 348 -24.54 2.66 -5.09
CA ILE A 348 -24.71 2.19 -6.48
C ILE A 348 -23.41 2.34 -7.29
N GLY A 349 -22.63 3.40 -7.05
CA GLY A 349 -21.34 3.59 -7.68
C GLY A 349 -20.31 2.54 -7.27
N GLY A 350 -20.24 2.21 -5.98
CA GLY A 350 -19.30 1.22 -5.46
C GLY A 350 -19.62 -0.18 -5.93
N GLN A 351 -20.91 -0.55 -5.94
CA GLN A 351 -21.38 -1.82 -6.49
C GLN A 351 -20.98 -1.99 -7.96
N ARG A 352 -21.23 -0.98 -8.79
CA ARG A 352 -20.81 -0.98 -10.20
C ARG A 352 -19.29 -1.03 -10.37
N MET A 353 -18.54 -0.37 -9.49
CA MET A 353 -17.08 -0.39 -9.51
C MET A 353 -16.54 -1.79 -9.19
N VAL A 354 -17.06 -2.45 -8.15
CA VAL A 354 -16.71 -3.84 -7.81
C VAL A 354 -17.04 -4.76 -8.97
N ASP A 355 -18.22 -4.65 -9.56
CA ASP A 355 -18.62 -5.49 -10.70
C ASP A 355 -17.71 -5.30 -11.91
N TRP A 356 -17.38 -4.06 -12.23
CA TRP A 356 -16.44 -3.73 -13.31
C TRP A 356 -15.05 -4.31 -13.04
N MET A 357 -14.50 -4.15 -11.83
CA MET A 357 -13.19 -4.68 -11.48
C MET A 357 -13.16 -6.21 -11.46
N MET A 358 -14.23 -6.87 -11.00
CA MET A 358 -14.37 -8.33 -11.08
C MET A 358 -14.40 -8.82 -12.54
N GLY A 359 -15.07 -8.09 -13.44
CA GLY A 359 -15.02 -8.37 -14.88
C GLY A 359 -13.60 -8.31 -15.44
N LEU A 360 -12.83 -7.28 -15.07
CA LEU A 360 -11.43 -7.14 -15.47
C LEU A 360 -10.52 -8.23 -14.89
N LEU A 361 -10.75 -8.65 -13.64
CA LEU A 361 -9.99 -9.75 -13.02
C LEU A 361 -10.21 -11.06 -13.79
N ASN A 362 -11.44 -11.32 -14.23
CA ASN A 362 -11.75 -12.49 -15.07
C ASN A 362 -10.99 -12.43 -16.41
N GLU A 363 -10.95 -11.25 -17.06
CA GLU A 363 -10.18 -11.05 -18.30
C GLU A 363 -8.66 -11.22 -18.11
N LEU A 364 -8.13 -10.87 -16.93
CA LEU A 364 -6.72 -11.07 -16.56
C LEU A 364 -6.38 -12.51 -16.14
N GLY A 365 -7.36 -13.41 -16.18
CA GLY A 365 -7.19 -14.82 -15.89
C GLY A 365 -7.15 -15.14 -14.38
N ALA A 366 -7.82 -14.36 -13.54
CA ALA A 366 -7.97 -14.69 -12.11
C ALA A 366 -8.74 -16.01 -11.88
N GLY A 367 -9.46 -16.51 -12.89
CA GLY A 367 -10.28 -17.73 -12.80
C GLY A 367 -11.55 -17.53 -11.99
N ALA A 368 -12.27 -18.61 -11.69
CA ALA A 368 -13.40 -18.56 -10.76
C ALA A 368 -12.90 -18.39 -9.32
N LEU A 369 -13.66 -17.66 -8.48
CA LEU A 369 -13.39 -17.58 -7.04
C LEU A 369 -13.40 -19.00 -6.47
N PRO A 370 -12.28 -19.52 -5.94
CA PRO A 370 -12.33 -20.75 -5.18
C PRO A 370 -13.19 -20.43 -3.95
N GLN A 371 -14.37 -21.07 -3.82
CA GLN A 371 -15.35 -20.66 -2.80
C GLN A 371 -14.78 -20.66 -1.38
N ASP A 372 -13.73 -21.44 -1.10
CA ASP A 372 -13.00 -21.42 0.18
C ASP A 372 -11.47 -21.62 0.05
N GLY A 373 -10.91 -21.52 -1.16
CA GLY A 373 -9.52 -21.92 -1.49
C GLY A 373 -8.46 -20.87 -1.19
N ASN A 374 -8.58 -20.12 -0.10
CA ASN A 374 -7.73 -18.97 0.23
C ASN A 374 -6.35 -19.34 0.82
N ALA A 375 -5.95 -20.62 0.75
CA ALA A 375 -4.68 -21.12 1.28
C ALA A 375 -3.47 -20.33 0.75
N HIS A 376 -3.48 -19.96 -0.54
CA HIS A 376 -2.39 -19.21 -1.16
C HIS A 376 -2.20 -17.80 -0.58
N LEU A 377 -3.26 -17.18 -0.04
CA LEU A 377 -3.20 -15.88 0.64
C LEU A 377 -2.55 -15.99 2.02
N PHE A 378 -2.76 -17.10 2.72
CA PHE A 378 -2.01 -17.39 3.96
C PHE A 378 -0.53 -17.67 3.66
N LEU A 379 -0.22 -18.33 2.54
CA LEU A 379 1.17 -18.55 2.14
C LEU A 379 1.92 -17.23 1.84
N ASP A 380 1.21 -16.17 1.41
CA ASP A 380 1.81 -14.84 1.30
C ASP A 380 2.26 -14.28 2.64
N LEU A 381 1.44 -14.42 3.69
CA LEU A 381 1.82 -14.04 5.06
C LEU A 381 3.04 -14.85 5.51
N TYR A 382 2.99 -16.16 5.30
CA TYR A 382 4.03 -17.10 5.68
C TYR A 382 5.41 -16.77 5.06
N GLU A 383 5.45 -16.48 3.77
CA GLU A 383 6.66 -16.05 3.05
C GLU A 383 7.14 -14.66 3.51
N ARG A 384 6.22 -13.74 3.76
CA ARG A 384 6.58 -12.40 4.24
C ARG A 384 7.22 -12.47 5.63
N GLU A 385 6.64 -13.26 6.52
CA GLU A 385 7.18 -13.47 7.87
C GLU A 385 8.54 -14.17 7.86
N ALA A 386 8.79 -15.06 6.88
CA ALA A 386 10.11 -15.60 6.63
C ALA A 386 11.13 -14.47 6.39
N LYS A 387 10.84 -13.57 5.44
CA LYS A 387 11.71 -12.42 5.11
C LYS A 387 11.88 -11.46 6.31
N GLU A 388 10.90 -11.36 7.19
CA GLU A 388 10.93 -10.49 8.39
C GLU A 388 11.68 -11.10 9.57
N PHE A 389 11.89 -12.41 9.59
CA PHE A 389 12.60 -13.10 10.68
C PHE A 389 14.04 -12.60 10.85
N ASN A 390 14.70 -12.17 9.76
CA ASN A 390 16.02 -11.55 9.82
C ASN A 390 16.05 -10.29 10.70
N VAL A 391 14.98 -9.50 10.66
CA VAL A 391 14.83 -8.28 11.45
C VAL A 391 14.67 -8.62 12.93
N LEU A 392 13.95 -9.70 13.25
CA LEU A 392 13.80 -10.22 14.60
C LEU A 392 15.15 -10.66 15.19
N LEU A 393 15.99 -11.32 14.39
CA LEU A 393 17.31 -11.78 14.84
C LEU A 393 18.31 -10.64 14.99
N ALA A 394 18.36 -9.69 14.05
CA ALA A 394 19.21 -8.52 14.21
C ALA A 394 18.87 -7.70 15.47
N SER A 395 17.57 -7.65 15.77
CA SER A 395 17.02 -7.06 16.96
C SER A 395 17.45 -7.73 18.26
N LEU A 396 17.67 -9.05 18.24
CA LEU A 396 18.20 -9.84 19.35
C LEU A 396 19.70 -9.56 19.57
N ARG A 397 20.46 -9.47 18.48
CA ARG A 397 21.92 -9.19 18.50
C ARG A 397 22.27 -7.81 19.06
N ALA A 398 21.31 -6.89 19.09
CA ALA A 398 21.48 -5.56 19.68
C ALA A 398 21.35 -5.55 21.22
N LEU A 399 20.99 -6.67 21.85
CA LEU A 399 20.92 -6.80 23.31
C LEU A 399 22.30 -7.10 23.92
N PRO A 400 22.49 -6.88 25.23
CA PRO A 400 23.71 -7.33 25.93
C PRO A 400 23.94 -8.83 25.74
N GLU A 401 25.20 -9.24 25.57
CA GLU A 401 25.59 -10.60 25.17
C GLU A 401 24.93 -11.71 26.00
N ALA A 402 24.97 -11.62 27.33
CA ALA A 402 24.34 -12.61 28.21
C ALA A 402 22.82 -12.73 27.99
N VAL A 403 22.14 -11.60 27.76
CA VAL A 403 20.69 -11.56 27.49
C VAL A 403 20.40 -12.09 26.08
N ALA A 404 21.26 -11.77 25.11
CA ALA A 404 21.15 -12.27 23.75
C ALA A 404 21.35 -13.78 23.68
N GLU A 405 22.29 -14.34 24.46
CA GLU A 405 22.56 -15.77 24.52
C GLU A 405 21.38 -16.54 25.14
N GLU A 406 20.92 -16.15 26.33
CA GLU A 406 19.78 -16.79 27.01
C GLU A 406 18.52 -16.75 26.14
N ARG A 407 18.17 -15.56 25.62
CA ARG A 407 17.01 -15.40 24.73
C ARG A 407 17.21 -16.12 23.39
N GLY A 408 18.44 -16.19 22.89
CA GLY A 408 18.80 -16.86 21.65
C GLY A 408 18.62 -18.38 21.74
N GLN A 409 18.97 -19.00 22.86
CA GLN A 409 18.72 -20.43 23.10
C GLN A 409 17.22 -20.74 23.11
N GLY A 410 16.43 -19.97 23.87
CA GLY A 410 14.97 -20.13 23.91
C GLY A 410 14.31 -19.89 22.54
N LEU A 411 14.80 -18.91 21.78
CA LEU A 411 14.34 -18.65 20.41
C LEU A 411 14.64 -19.82 19.47
N ARG A 412 15.87 -20.37 19.49
CA ARG A 412 16.26 -21.53 18.67
C ARG A 412 15.35 -22.74 18.93
N GLN A 413 15.04 -23.02 20.19
CA GLN A 413 14.13 -24.12 20.54
C GLN A 413 12.72 -23.89 19.98
N LYS A 414 12.14 -22.71 20.20
CA LYS A 414 10.80 -22.40 19.68
C LYS A 414 10.74 -22.44 18.16
N VAL A 415 11.75 -21.91 17.47
CA VAL A 415 11.84 -21.97 16.01
C VAL A 415 11.96 -23.42 15.53
N SER A 416 12.71 -24.28 16.22
CA SER A 416 12.78 -25.72 15.92
C SER A 416 11.40 -26.38 15.95
N GLU A 417 10.69 -26.20 17.06
CA GLU A 417 9.39 -26.83 17.31
C GLU A 417 8.38 -26.36 16.27
N MET A 418 8.37 -25.06 15.97
CA MET A 418 7.54 -24.46 14.94
C MET A 418 7.84 -25.03 13.54
N LEU A 419 9.11 -25.04 13.11
CA LEU A 419 9.50 -25.57 11.79
C LEU A 419 9.17 -27.07 11.65
N ARG A 420 9.32 -27.85 12.73
CA ARG A 420 8.94 -29.28 12.74
C ARG A 420 7.43 -29.44 12.53
N GLY A 421 6.63 -28.62 13.20
CA GLY A 421 5.17 -28.59 13.01
C GLY A 421 4.77 -28.24 11.59
N GLU A 422 5.39 -27.20 11.01
CA GLU A 422 5.16 -26.74 9.63
C GLU A 422 5.50 -27.83 8.60
N LEU A 423 6.66 -28.48 8.74
CA LEU A 423 7.05 -29.59 7.87
C LEU A 423 6.12 -30.80 8.02
N GLY A 424 5.69 -31.13 9.24
CA GLY A 424 4.73 -32.20 9.48
C GLY A 424 3.40 -31.97 8.75
N VAL A 425 2.88 -30.75 8.76
CA VAL A 425 1.68 -30.37 7.99
C VAL A 425 1.94 -30.51 6.49
N ALA A 426 3.07 -30.00 5.99
CA ALA A 426 3.43 -30.07 4.58
C ALA A 426 3.56 -31.52 4.08
N VAL A 427 4.12 -32.43 4.89
CA VAL A 427 4.22 -33.87 4.59
C VAL A 427 2.84 -34.51 4.45
N ARG A 428 1.91 -34.21 5.37
CA ARG A 428 0.53 -34.73 5.31
C ARG A 428 -0.21 -34.22 4.08
N ILE A 429 -0.03 -32.96 3.73
CA ILE A 429 -0.61 -32.38 2.51
C ILE A 429 -0.03 -33.04 1.26
N ALA A 430 1.30 -33.17 1.15
CA ALA A 430 1.96 -33.83 0.03
C ALA A 430 1.49 -35.29 -0.14
N ALA A 431 1.33 -36.02 0.96
CA ALA A 431 0.78 -37.38 0.95
C ALA A 431 -0.68 -37.41 0.48
N SER A 432 -1.50 -36.45 0.93
CA SER A 432 -2.93 -36.37 0.57
C SER A 432 -3.16 -36.05 -0.90
N VAL A 433 -2.23 -35.33 -1.55
CA VAL A 433 -2.29 -35.04 -3.00
C VAL A 433 -1.56 -36.09 -3.86
N GLY A 434 -1.03 -37.16 -3.25
CA GLY A 434 -0.34 -38.24 -3.96
C GLY A 434 1.08 -37.92 -4.42
N ASP A 435 1.71 -36.84 -3.94
CA ASP A 435 3.08 -36.48 -4.28
C ASP A 435 4.09 -37.15 -3.34
N ALA A 436 4.37 -38.44 -3.62
CA ALA A 436 5.28 -39.25 -2.82
C ALA A 436 6.73 -38.70 -2.81
N SER A 437 7.17 -38.08 -3.90
CA SER A 437 8.53 -37.52 -4.01
C SER A 437 8.68 -36.30 -3.11
N ALA A 438 7.72 -35.37 -3.18
CA ALA A 438 7.69 -34.20 -2.33
C ALA A 438 7.54 -34.56 -0.84
N SER A 439 6.68 -35.55 -0.53
CA SER A 439 6.52 -36.07 0.83
C SER A 439 7.84 -36.67 1.38
N ALA A 440 8.55 -37.48 0.59
CA ALA A 440 9.84 -38.05 0.99
C ALA A 440 10.91 -36.97 1.23
N SER A 441 11.02 -35.99 0.32
CA SER A 441 11.98 -34.87 0.46
C SER A 441 11.71 -34.03 1.71
N LEU A 442 10.44 -33.74 2.02
CA LEU A 442 10.06 -33.02 3.24
C LEU A 442 10.36 -33.82 4.51
N ARG A 443 10.15 -35.14 4.51
CA ARG A 443 10.51 -36.00 5.65
C ARG A 443 12.01 -35.97 5.92
N GLU A 444 12.83 -36.09 4.87
CA GLU A 444 14.28 -35.96 4.98
C GLU A 444 14.70 -34.59 5.53
N GLN A 445 14.02 -33.50 5.13
CA GLN A 445 14.25 -32.18 5.73
C GLN A 445 13.83 -32.12 7.21
N ALA A 446 12.69 -32.70 7.59
CA ALA A 446 12.24 -32.75 8.97
C ALA A 446 13.18 -33.56 9.87
N GLU A 447 13.71 -34.67 9.36
CA GLU A 447 14.75 -35.47 10.00
C GLU A 447 16.05 -34.69 10.13
N ARG A 448 16.48 -33.95 9.09
CA ARG A 448 17.63 -33.04 9.17
C ARG A 448 17.47 -31.96 10.23
N ILE A 449 16.31 -31.31 10.33
CA ILE A 449 16.02 -30.31 11.36
C ILE A 449 16.01 -30.93 12.77
N THR A 450 15.58 -32.18 12.89
CA THR A 450 15.54 -32.90 14.17
C THR A 450 16.92 -33.41 14.60
N SER A 451 17.72 -33.89 13.65
CA SER A 451 19.08 -34.41 13.88
C SER A 451 20.13 -33.31 14.03
N THR A 452 19.97 -32.21 13.31
CA THR A 452 20.76 -31.00 13.53
C THR A 452 20.42 -30.52 14.93
N ARG A 453 21.40 -30.56 15.85
CA ARG A 453 21.25 -29.88 17.15
C ARG A 453 21.12 -28.40 16.84
N LEU A 454 19.88 -27.89 16.75
CA LEU A 454 19.63 -26.48 16.48
C LEU A 454 20.21 -25.58 17.58
N SER A 455 20.44 -26.15 18.78
CA SER A 455 21.24 -25.53 19.83
C SER A 455 22.70 -25.23 19.42
N GLY A 456 23.23 -25.95 18.43
CA GLY A 456 24.57 -25.75 17.87
C GLY A 456 24.60 -24.90 16.59
N LEU A 457 23.46 -24.48 16.04
CA LEU A 457 23.47 -23.52 14.93
C LEU A 457 23.87 -22.15 15.46
N SER A 458 24.80 -21.51 14.76
CA SER A 458 25.13 -20.11 15.02
C SER A 458 23.95 -19.19 14.70
N ASP A 459 23.95 -18.00 15.30
CA ASP A 459 22.99 -16.95 14.97
C ASP A 459 23.00 -16.56 13.49
N ALA A 460 24.12 -16.80 12.80
CA ALA A 460 24.29 -16.52 11.38
C ALA A 460 23.59 -17.56 10.49
N GLU A 461 23.52 -18.82 10.93
CA GLU A 461 22.94 -19.93 10.16
C GLU A 461 21.43 -20.05 10.32
N LEU A 462 20.90 -19.70 11.51
CA LEU A 462 19.47 -19.79 11.82
C LEU A 462 18.56 -19.07 10.80
N PRO A 463 18.84 -17.81 10.37
CA PRO A 463 18.08 -17.16 9.31
C PRO A 463 18.03 -17.96 8.00
N GLY A 464 19.16 -18.54 7.61
CA GLY A 464 19.29 -19.29 6.36
C GLY A 464 18.45 -20.56 6.39
N LEU A 465 18.54 -21.32 7.49
CA LEU A 465 17.70 -22.50 7.69
C LEU A 465 16.22 -22.14 7.69
N PHE A 466 15.83 -21.12 8.48
CA PHE A 466 14.44 -20.68 8.60
C PHE A 466 13.82 -20.31 7.25
N ASN A 467 14.52 -19.43 6.50
CA ASN A 467 14.06 -18.96 5.20
C ASN A 467 14.02 -20.09 4.17
N SER A 468 15.03 -20.97 4.16
CA SER A 468 15.09 -22.11 3.24
C SER A 468 13.94 -23.09 3.48
N THR A 469 13.71 -23.50 4.74
CA THR A 469 12.63 -24.43 5.10
C THR A 469 11.26 -23.85 4.76
N ARG A 470 10.98 -22.60 5.15
CA ARG A 470 9.71 -21.95 4.79
C ARG A 470 9.55 -21.77 3.28
N GLY A 471 10.63 -21.46 2.57
CA GLY A 471 10.65 -21.38 1.12
C GLY A 471 10.26 -22.72 0.46
N THR A 472 10.82 -23.84 0.93
CA THR A 472 10.44 -25.18 0.46
C THR A 472 8.97 -25.48 0.73
N VAL A 473 8.50 -25.27 1.97
CA VAL A 473 7.09 -25.51 2.35
C VAL A 473 6.15 -24.67 1.48
N ALA A 474 6.43 -23.37 1.34
CA ALA A 474 5.60 -22.48 0.54
C ALA A 474 5.58 -22.89 -0.94
N SER A 475 6.74 -23.21 -1.52
CA SER A 475 6.84 -23.64 -2.92
C SER A 475 6.03 -24.90 -3.20
N LEU A 476 6.09 -25.87 -2.29
CA LEU A 476 5.34 -27.12 -2.40
C LEU A 476 3.83 -26.88 -2.27
N LEU A 477 3.41 -26.13 -1.26
CA LEU A 477 1.99 -25.84 -1.04
C LEU A 477 1.41 -24.96 -2.15
N ARG A 478 2.22 -24.15 -2.83
CA ARG A 478 1.78 -23.39 -4.01
C ARG A 478 1.60 -24.26 -5.27
N ALA A 479 2.21 -25.44 -5.33
CA ALA A 479 2.01 -26.37 -6.44
C ALA A 479 0.66 -27.13 -6.35
N VAL A 480 0.05 -27.17 -5.16
CA VAL A 480 -1.28 -27.75 -4.95
C VAL A 480 -2.34 -26.83 -5.57
N SER A 481 -3.20 -27.38 -6.44
CA SER A 481 -4.26 -26.59 -7.07
C SER A 481 -5.36 -26.21 -6.06
N SER A 482 -6.07 -25.12 -6.31
CA SER A 482 -7.19 -24.70 -5.46
C SER A 482 -8.30 -25.75 -5.38
N GLU A 483 -8.48 -26.56 -6.43
CA GLU A 483 -9.43 -27.68 -6.44
C GLU A 483 -9.03 -28.75 -5.40
N HIS A 484 -7.76 -29.14 -5.35
CA HIS A 484 -7.28 -30.10 -4.34
C HIS A 484 -7.38 -29.53 -2.93
N PHE A 485 -7.10 -28.23 -2.74
CA PHE A 485 -7.25 -27.59 -1.43
C PHE A 485 -8.67 -27.64 -0.85
N LEU A 486 -9.67 -27.75 -1.73
CA LEU A 486 -11.09 -27.78 -1.38
C LEU A 486 -11.66 -29.19 -1.36
N GLY A 487 -11.34 -29.99 -2.38
CA GLY A 487 -11.90 -31.32 -2.61
C GLY A 487 -11.21 -32.43 -1.84
N THR A 488 -9.94 -32.24 -1.45
CA THR A 488 -9.18 -33.24 -0.71
C THR A 488 -9.27 -32.99 0.79
N ARG A 489 -9.51 -34.06 1.55
CA ARG A 489 -9.44 -34.08 3.01
C ARG A 489 -8.21 -34.87 3.45
N GLU A 490 -7.60 -34.42 4.53
CA GLU A 490 -6.49 -35.14 5.13
C GLU A 490 -7.01 -36.36 5.90
N PRO A 491 -6.46 -37.57 5.68
CA PRO A 491 -7.05 -38.82 6.17
C PRO A 491 -7.19 -38.94 7.70
N GLU A 492 -6.30 -38.33 8.49
CA GLU A 492 -6.34 -38.48 9.94
C GLU A 492 -7.32 -37.51 10.62
N THR A 493 -7.41 -36.28 10.12
CA THR A 493 -8.20 -35.20 10.72
C THR A 493 -9.52 -34.95 10.00
N GLU A 494 -9.71 -35.51 8.81
CA GLU A 494 -10.82 -35.25 7.89
C GLU A 494 -10.97 -33.76 7.52
N LYS A 495 -9.98 -32.92 7.82
CA LYS A 495 -10.02 -31.48 7.52
C LYS A 495 -9.70 -31.24 6.04
N PRO A 496 -10.35 -30.26 5.39
CA PRO A 496 -9.90 -29.76 4.09
C PRO A 496 -8.43 -29.32 4.14
N LEU A 497 -7.67 -29.60 3.08
CA LEU A 497 -6.24 -29.22 3.06
C LEU A 497 -6.03 -27.70 3.22
N SER A 498 -6.96 -26.89 2.72
CA SER A 498 -6.97 -25.42 2.91
C SER A 498 -7.03 -25.01 4.37
N GLU A 499 -7.82 -25.72 5.19
CA GLU A 499 -7.92 -25.49 6.63
C GLU A 499 -6.60 -25.84 7.34
N LEU A 500 -5.94 -26.94 6.94
CA LEU A 500 -4.64 -27.30 7.50
C LEU A 500 -3.58 -26.23 7.23
N VAL A 501 -3.54 -25.67 6.02
CA VAL A 501 -2.62 -24.57 5.69
C VAL A 501 -2.92 -23.33 6.52
N ARG A 502 -4.21 -22.96 6.65
CA ARG A 502 -4.62 -21.83 7.49
C ARG A 502 -4.16 -22.03 8.93
N ASP A 503 -4.50 -23.16 9.53
CA ASP A 503 -4.22 -23.44 10.94
C ASP A 503 -2.69 -23.44 11.20
N MET A 504 -1.91 -24.01 10.27
CA MET A 504 -0.45 -23.97 10.30
C MET A 504 0.08 -22.53 10.29
N VAL A 505 -0.34 -21.72 9.31
CA VAL A 505 0.17 -20.34 9.16
C VAL A 505 -0.27 -19.46 10.33
N VAL A 506 -1.52 -19.56 10.80
CA VAL A 506 -2.02 -18.76 11.92
C VAL A 506 -1.31 -19.12 13.23
N SER A 507 -1.14 -20.41 13.53
CA SER A 507 -0.40 -20.87 14.71
C SER A 507 1.05 -20.38 14.68
N SER A 508 1.70 -20.53 13.53
CA SER A 508 3.07 -20.11 13.29
C SER A 508 3.27 -18.59 13.43
N SER A 509 2.37 -17.79 12.84
CA SER A 509 2.38 -16.33 12.95
C SER A 509 2.19 -15.86 14.39
N THR A 510 1.31 -16.54 15.15
CA THR A 510 1.09 -16.27 16.58
C THR A 510 2.37 -16.53 17.37
N GLN A 511 3.02 -17.68 17.16
CA GLN A 511 4.28 -18.02 17.83
C GLN A 511 5.39 -17.00 17.51
N LEU A 512 5.53 -16.57 16.26
CA LEU A 512 6.49 -15.53 15.87
C LEU A 512 6.19 -14.18 16.53
N ASN A 513 4.92 -13.83 16.66
CA ASN A 513 4.51 -12.61 17.34
C ASN A 513 4.81 -12.66 18.84
N ASP A 514 4.60 -13.81 19.49
CA ASP A 514 4.93 -14.02 20.90
C ASP A 514 6.45 -13.90 21.15
N MET A 515 7.26 -14.48 20.25
CA MET A 515 8.72 -14.34 20.26
C MET A 515 9.15 -12.88 20.11
N SER A 516 8.44 -12.11 19.28
CA SER A 516 8.72 -10.69 19.05
C SER A 516 8.27 -9.80 20.23
N SER A 517 7.15 -10.14 20.87
CA SER A 517 6.52 -9.35 21.95
C SER A 517 7.23 -9.53 23.29
N ALA A 518 7.77 -10.72 23.57
CA ALA A 518 8.60 -10.99 24.75
C ALA A 518 9.85 -10.08 24.85
N ARG A 519 10.22 -9.41 23.75
CA ARG A 519 11.30 -8.42 23.69
C ARG A 519 11.01 -7.16 24.50
N PHE A 520 9.75 -6.75 24.61
CA PHE A 520 9.35 -5.45 25.16
C PHE A 520 8.91 -5.49 26.62
N GLN A 521 8.92 -6.66 27.27
CA GLN A 521 8.80 -6.68 28.72
C GLN A 521 10.14 -6.24 29.31
N PRO A 522 10.21 -5.08 30.01
CA PRO A 522 11.40 -4.73 30.77
C PRO A 522 11.69 -5.86 31.74
N LEU A 523 12.95 -6.34 31.77
CA LEU A 523 13.41 -7.22 32.83
C LEU A 523 13.06 -6.52 34.14
N ARG A 524 12.08 -7.04 34.88
CA ARG A 524 11.76 -6.53 36.22
C ARG A 524 13.06 -6.64 36.99
N ALA A 525 13.63 -5.50 37.37
CA ALA A 525 14.79 -5.48 38.24
C ALA A 525 14.45 -6.35 39.45
N ALA A 526 15.36 -7.29 39.78
CA ALA A 526 15.23 -8.07 41.00
C ALA A 526 15.01 -7.09 42.17
N PRO A 527 14.05 -7.35 43.08
CA PRO A 527 13.84 -6.47 44.21
C PRO A 527 15.18 -6.30 44.95
N PRO A 528 15.53 -5.05 45.34
CA PRO A 528 16.78 -4.82 46.04
C PRO A 528 16.82 -5.67 47.31
N SER A 529 17.90 -6.44 47.45
CA SER A 529 18.19 -7.33 48.59
C SER A 529 18.44 -6.55 49.86
#